data_AF-A0AAE6MIS1-F1
#
_entry.id   AF-A0AAE6MIS1-F1
#
_cell.length_a   1.000
_cell.length_b   1.000
_cell.length_c   1.000
_cell.angle_alpha   90.00
_cell.angle_beta   90.00
_cell.angle_gamma   90.00
#
_symmetry.space_group_name_H-M   'P 1'
#
loop_
_entity.id
_entity.type
_entity.pdbx_description
1 polymer ?
#
loop_
_entity_poly.entity_id
_entity_poly.type
_entity_poly.pdbx_seq_one_letter_code
_entity_poly.pdbx_strand_id
1 'polypeptide(L)'
;MRYLLIFCCCLLSSGATAQPGITEMQQAQQNLKSDFFSALDCALVLAAIFGIVGAVRIYHNWQMGHPRIDEQVAAWFFASFFMMLAGVFLKAVFGL
;
A
#
# COMPACT_ATOMS: atom_id res chain seq x y z
N MET A 1 -21.76 -51.54 8.24
CA MET A 1 -21.29 -50.28 7.61
C MET A 1 -21.41 -49.05 8.51
N ARG A 2 -22.56 -48.78 9.17
CA ARG A 2 -22.75 -47.58 10.01
C ARG A 2 -21.84 -47.49 11.25
N TYR A 3 -21.58 -48.60 11.95
CA TYR A 3 -20.69 -48.62 13.13
C TYR A 3 -19.20 -48.44 12.79
N LEU A 4 -18.78 -48.83 11.57
CA LEU A 4 -17.39 -48.68 11.11
C LEU A 4 -17.06 -47.21 10.83
N LEU A 5 -18.01 -46.46 10.25
CA LEU A 5 -17.86 -45.01 10.04
C LEU A 5 -17.75 -44.23 11.36
N ILE A 6 -18.52 -44.61 12.38
CA ILE A 6 -18.49 -43.96 13.70
C ILE A 6 -17.16 -44.22 14.40
N PHE A 7 -16.65 -45.45 14.35
CA PHE A 7 -15.35 -45.80 14.93
C PHE A 7 -14.18 -45.08 14.24
N CYS A 8 -14.23 -44.95 12.92
CA CYS A 8 -13.25 -44.17 12.15
C CYS A 8 -13.26 -42.68 12.52
N CYS A 9 -14.46 -42.09 12.68
CA CYS A 9 -14.61 -40.68 13.05
C CYS A 9 -14.08 -40.38 14.48
N CYS A 10 -14.26 -41.29 15.43
CA CYS A 10 -13.67 -41.15 16.77
C CYS A 10 -12.14 -41.20 16.78
N LEU A 11 -11.52 -42.01 15.90
CA LEU A 11 -10.05 -42.08 15.78
C LEU A 11 -9.45 -40.80 15.17
N LEU A 12 -10.18 -40.15 14.24
CA LEU A 12 -9.79 -38.87 13.65
C LEU A 12 -9.82 -37.71 14.66
N SER A 13 -10.76 -37.73 15.61
CA SER A 13 -10.88 -36.68 16.63
C SER A 13 -9.71 -36.66 17.62
N SER A 14 -9.07 -37.80 17.88
CA SER A 14 -7.96 -37.91 18.83
C SER A 14 -6.64 -37.32 18.32
N GLY A 15 -6.53 -37.05 17.01
CA GLY A 15 -5.36 -36.44 16.37
C GLY A 15 -5.57 -34.98 15.93
N ALA A 16 -6.74 -34.40 16.21
CA ALA A 16 -7.05 -33.03 15.82
C ALA A 16 -6.29 -32.04 16.73
N THR A 17 -5.12 -31.61 16.28
CA THR A 17 -4.50 -30.40 16.81
C THR A 17 -5.32 -29.21 16.31
N ALA A 18 -5.82 -28.38 17.22
CA ALA A 18 -6.41 -27.10 16.84
C ALA A 18 -5.31 -26.27 16.14
N GLN A 19 -5.53 -25.87 14.89
CA GLN A 19 -4.56 -25.07 14.16
C GLN A 19 -4.24 -23.80 14.97
N PRO A 20 -2.96 -23.52 15.29
CA PRO A 20 -2.59 -22.36 16.07
C PRO A 20 -2.85 -21.10 15.24
N GLY A 21 -4.05 -20.54 15.38
CA GLY A 21 -4.48 -19.36 14.63
C GLY A 21 -3.58 -18.13 14.85
N ILE A 22 -2.83 -18.06 15.95
CA ILE A 22 -1.89 -16.97 16.22
C ILE A 22 -0.76 -16.93 15.19
N THR A 23 -0.20 -18.09 14.81
CA THR A 23 0.92 -18.16 13.86
C THR A 23 0.48 -17.75 12.46
N GLU A 24 -0.71 -18.20 12.04
CA GLU A 24 -1.33 -17.80 10.76
C GLU A 24 -1.63 -16.30 10.71
N MET A 25 -2.10 -15.72 11.82
CA MET A 25 -2.37 -14.28 11.93
C MET A 25 -1.08 -13.44 11.91
N GLN A 26 -0.02 -13.92 12.56
CA GLN A 26 1.30 -13.28 12.49
C GLN A 26 1.86 -13.31 11.06
N GLN A 27 1.72 -14.44 10.36
CA GLN A 27 2.12 -14.55 8.96
C GLN A 27 1.28 -13.63 8.06
N ALA A 28 -0.03 -13.59 8.25
CA ALA A 28 -0.92 -12.68 7.52
C ALA A 28 -0.55 -11.21 7.75
N GLN A 29 -0.24 -10.82 8.98
CA GLN A 29 0.21 -9.46 9.30
C GLN A 29 1.53 -9.10 8.58
N GLN A 30 2.49 -10.02 8.53
CA GLN A 30 3.75 -9.79 7.80
C GLN A 30 3.53 -9.63 6.29
N ASN A 31 2.68 -10.48 5.71
CA ASN A 31 2.32 -10.38 4.30
C ASN A 31 1.65 -9.03 4.00
N LEU A 32 0.69 -8.60 4.82
CA LEU A 32 0.04 -7.29 4.68
C LEU A 32 1.03 -6.13 4.80
N LYS A 33 1.99 -6.19 5.73
CA LYS A 33 3.05 -5.16 5.85
C LYS A 33 3.94 -5.13 4.60
N SER A 34 4.32 -6.29 4.07
CA SER A 34 5.12 -6.40 2.85
C SER A 34 4.37 -5.84 1.63
N ASP A 35 3.11 -6.23 1.45
CA ASP A 35 2.27 -5.77 0.34
C ASP A 35 2.06 -4.25 0.40
N PHE A 36 1.88 -3.72 1.61
CA PHE A 36 1.78 -2.28 1.82
C PHE A 36 3.05 -1.53 1.41
N PHE A 37 4.24 -2.01 1.81
CA PHE A 37 5.50 -1.37 1.38
C PHE A 37 5.70 -1.43 -0.13
N SER A 38 5.40 -2.58 -0.75
CA SER A 38 5.46 -2.74 -2.21
C SER A 38 4.50 -1.77 -2.94
N ALA A 39 3.27 -1.66 -2.46
CA ALA A 39 2.30 -0.71 -2.99
C ALA A 39 2.73 0.75 -2.80
N LEU A 40 3.31 1.08 -1.65
CA LEU A 40 3.83 2.41 -1.35
C LEU A 40 5.01 2.77 -2.25
N ASP A 41 5.94 1.85 -2.50
CA ASP A 41 7.06 2.06 -3.42
C ASP A 41 6.56 2.30 -4.84
N CYS A 42 5.58 1.53 -5.32
CA CYS A 42 4.93 1.77 -6.60
C CYS A 42 4.29 3.16 -6.67
N ALA A 43 3.58 3.59 -5.61
CA ALA A 43 2.98 4.91 -5.53
C ALA A 43 4.03 6.04 -5.56
N LEU A 44 5.19 5.85 -4.91
CA LEU A 44 6.31 6.81 -4.95
C LEU A 44 6.93 6.93 -6.34
N VAL A 45 7.06 5.82 -7.07
CA VAL A 45 7.52 5.85 -8.47
C VAL A 45 6.53 6.64 -9.34
N LEU A 46 5.24 6.41 -9.20
CA LEU A 46 4.21 7.18 -9.91
C LEU A 46 4.23 8.66 -9.53
N ALA A 47 4.43 8.97 -8.24
CA ALA A 47 4.58 10.35 -7.76
C ALA A 47 5.75 11.06 -8.44
N ALA A 48 6.90 10.39 -8.59
CA ALA A 48 8.06 10.94 -9.29
C ALA A 48 7.75 11.22 -10.76
N ILE A 49 7.06 10.31 -11.46
CA ILE A 49 6.65 10.49 -12.86
C ILE A 49 5.72 11.70 -12.99
N PHE A 50 4.66 11.78 -12.18
CA PHE A 50 3.73 12.91 -12.21
C PHE A 50 4.39 14.23 -11.84
N GLY A 51 5.36 14.21 -10.91
CA GLY A 51 6.20 15.36 -10.57
C GLY A 51 6.95 15.89 -11.79
N ILE A 52 7.69 15.03 -12.50
CA ILE A 52 8.43 15.41 -13.71
C ILE A 52 7.49 15.94 -14.78
N VAL A 53 6.38 15.25 -15.06
CA VAL A 53 5.41 15.68 -16.08
C VAL A 53 4.83 17.06 -15.77
N GLY A 54 4.48 17.32 -14.51
CA GLY A 54 3.99 18.63 -14.07
C GLY A 54 5.04 19.73 -14.24
N ALA A 55 6.31 19.45 -13.87
CA ALA A 55 7.41 20.39 -14.04
C ALA A 55 7.65 20.76 -15.51
N VAL A 56 7.66 19.77 -16.42
CA VAL A 56 7.81 20.00 -17.86
C VAL A 56 6.68 20.88 -18.40
N ARG A 57 5.44 20.64 -17.98
CA ARG A 57 4.29 21.43 -18.41
C ARG A 57 4.39 22.89 -17.94
N ILE A 58 4.80 23.12 -16.70
CA ILE A 58 4.97 24.48 -16.15
C ILE A 58 6.10 25.21 -16.89
N TYR A 59 7.22 24.52 -17.14
CA TYR A 59 8.31 25.08 -17.91
C TYR A 59 7.87 25.45 -19.33
N HIS A 60 7.11 24.57 -19.99
CA HIS A 60 6.55 24.84 -21.31
C HIS A 60 5.63 26.08 -21.30
N ASN A 61 4.72 26.18 -20.34
CA ASN A 61 3.85 27.35 -20.19
C ASN A 61 4.65 28.64 -19.93
N TRP A 62 5.73 28.56 -19.16
CA TRP A 62 6.60 29.70 -18.90
C TRP A 62 7.28 30.19 -20.19
N GLN A 63 7.81 29.28 -21.01
CA GLN A 63 8.41 29.63 -22.30
C GLN A 63 7.39 30.24 -23.28
N MET A 64 6.12 29.88 -23.18
CA MET A 64 5.04 30.44 -24.01
C MET A 64 4.52 31.81 -23.52
N GLY A 65 5.07 32.35 -22.44
CA GLY A 65 4.66 33.65 -21.90
C GLY A 65 3.26 33.65 -21.29
N HIS A 66 2.81 32.50 -20.77
CA HIS A 66 1.49 32.39 -20.16
C HIS A 66 1.36 33.37 -18.96
N PRO A 67 0.24 34.11 -18.82
CA PRO A 67 0.02 34.92 -17.63
C PRO A 67 -0.21 34.02 -16.40
N ARG A 68 0.22 34.48 -15.21
CA ARG A 68 0.01 33.82 -13.90
C ARG A 68 0.71 32.46 -13.73
N ILE A 69 1.95 32.34 -14.21
CA ILE A 69 2.79 31.15 -13.97
C ILE A 69 3.04 30.92 -12.49
N ASP A 70 3.22 31.99 -11.70
CA ASP A 70 3.52 31.90 -10.27
C ASP A 70 2.47 31.08 -9.49
N GLU A 71 1.19 31.24 -9.85
CA GLU A 71 0.09 30.46 -9.26
C GLU A 71 0.16 28.97 -9.66
N GLN A 72 0.53 28.67 -10.92
CA GLN A 72 0.69 27.29 -11.40
C GLN A 72 1.89 26.61 -10.73
N VAL A 73 2.99 27.33 -10.55
CA VAL A 73 4.19 26.88 -9.84
C VAL A 73 3.86 26.59 -8.38
N ALA A 74 3.17 27.52 -7.70
CA ALA A 74 2.77 27.33 -6.31
C ALA A 74 1.84 26.12 -6.15
N ALA A 75 0.82 26.00 -7.00
CA ALA A 75 -0.11 24.86 -6.96
C ALA A 75 0.59 23.52 -7.16
N TRP A 76 1.53 23.44 -8.11
CA TRP A 76 2.32 22.23 -8.34
C TRP A 76 3.28 21.92 -7.19
N PHE A 77 3.94 22.93 -6.63
CA PHE A 77 4.82 22.77 -5.48
C PHE A 77 4.08 22.18 -4.28
N PHE A 78 2.91 22.72 -3.93
CA PHE A 78 2.09 22.20 -2.83
C PHE A 78 1.56 20.78 -3.12
N ALA A 79 1.20 20.49 -4.38
CA ALA A 79 0.80 19.14 -4.77
C ALA A 79 1.95 18.13 -4.61
N SER A 80 3.17 18.46 -5.05
CA SER A 80 4.35 17.60 -4.87
C SER A 80 4.70 17.39 -3.40
N PHE A 81 4.61 18.44 -2.59
CA PHE A 81 4.86 18.35 -1.14
C PHE A 81 3.84 17.45 -0.44
N PHE A 82 2.56 17.59 -0.78
CA PHE A 82 1.49 16.72 -0.27
C PHE A 82 1.73 15.26 -0.65
N MET A 83 2.11 14.99 -1.89
CA MET A 83 2.34 13.62 -2.38
C MET A 83 3.53 12.95 -1.67
N MET A 84 4.58 13.71 -1.33
CA MET A 84 5.70 13.22 -0.51
C MET A 84 5.27 12.91 0.93
N LEU A 85 4.48 13.79 1.55
CA LEU A 85 4.01 13.61 2.93
C LEU A 85 3.00 12.48 3.07
N ALA A 86 2.19 12.20 2.03
CA ALA A 86 1.18 11.16 2.06
C ALA A 86 1.77 9.78 2.42
N GLY A 87 2.97 9.44 1.91
CA GLY A 87 3.64 8.17 2.23
C GLY A 87 4.00 8.05 3.72
N VAL A 88 4.49 9.13 4.33
CA VAL A 88 4.82 9.18 5.76
C VAL A 88 3.54 9.11 6.60
N PHE A 89 2.50 9.83 6.18
CA PHE A 89 1.21 9.82 6.85
C PHE A 89 0.57 8.44 6.87
N LEU A 90 0.52 7.73 5.73
CA LEU A 90 -0.03 6.36 5.71
C LEU A 90 0.79 5.41 6.60
N LYS A 91 2.13 5.48 6.56
CA LYS A 91 2.98 4.68 7.47
C LYS A 91 2.64 4.93 8.94
N ALA A 92 2.42 6.19 9.32
CA ALA A 92 2.02 6.57 10.68
C ALA A 92 0.63 6.05 11.06
N VAL A 93 -0.37 6.13 10.16
CA VAL A 93 -1.73 5.63 10.39
C VAL A 93 -1.76 4.11 10.59
N PHE A 94 -0.98 3.37 9.81
CA PHE A 94 -0.90 1.91 9.91
C PHE A 94 0.08 1.41 11.00
N GLY A 95 0.76 2.33 11.71
CA GLY A 95 1.71 1.99 12.77
C GLY A 95 2.92 1.19 12.28
N LEU A 96 3.36 1.41 11.03
CA LEU A 96 4.42 0.65 10.36
C LEU A 96 5.82 1.25 10.51
#